data_AF-A0A1B9LBP0-F1
#
_entry.id   AF-A0A1B9LBP0-F1
#
_cell.length_a   1.000
_cell.length_b   1.000
_cell.length_c   1.000
_cell.angle_alpha   90.00
_cell.angle_beta   90.00
_cell.angle_gamma   90.00
#
_symmetry.space_group_name_H-M   'P 1'
#
loop_
_entity.id
_entity.type
_entity.pdbx_description
1 polymer ?
#
loop_
_entity_poly.entity_id
_entity_poly.type
_entity_poly.pdbx_seq_one_letter_code
_entity_poly.pdbx_strand_id
1 'polypeptide(L)'
;MVKKVIAPEQEKYDVIYEKILFNKITTAFSWRERPKDMWKLSFEYSKIIMPDDEIALKQFLGKNWQDITLDIYMNYVEALYAFTPSAHAYYLPGLLITSAKALDIAIAEAEAIVRAEAEAEAKAKAIDIVLARTRAKARAIEEQKAGIKEFIDRIVFWIMDFEEILSNSYRFDRWATLTVDEYLAIKAWLIWVTREDTYQDDEDIYQNDESTCQNDVMNALISLDKLIDLAKQREK
;
A
#
# COMPACT_ATOMS: atom_id res chain seq x y z
N MET A 1 18.45 -23.99 5.74
CA MET A 1 17.30 -23.19 5.29
C MET A 1 16.43 -24.06 4.40
N VAL A 2 15.25 -24.41 4.88
CA VAL A 2 14.25 -25.18 4.12
C VAL A 2 13.72 -24.24 3.04
N LYS A 3 13.89 -24.63 1.77
CA LYS A 3 13.36 -23.88 0.63
C LYS A 3 11.83 -23.87 0.71
N LYS A 4 11.21 -22.72 0.98
CA LYS A 4 9.79 -22.51 0.71
C LYS A 4 9.65 -22.49 -0.82
N VAL A 5 9.50 -23.68 -1.41
CA VAL A 5 9.03 -23.80 -2.78
C VAL A 5 7.56 -23.44 -2.71
N ILE A 6 7.20 -22.23 -3.12
CA ILE A 6 5.80 -21.86 -3.30
C ILE A 6 5.22 -22.87 -4.28
N ALA A 7 4.27 -23.66 -3.79
CA ALA A 7 3.64 -24.69 -4.60
C ALA A 7 2.95 -23.98 -5.79
N PRO A 8 2.99 -24.52 -7.01
CA PRO A 8 2.34 -23.93 -8.19
C PRO A 8 0.82 -23.71 -8.03
N GLU A 9 0.21 -24.32 -7.00
CA GLU A 9 -1.16 -24.03 -6.60
C GLU A 9 -1.30 -22.63 -6.01
N GLN A 10 -0.33 -22.15 -5.23
CA GLN A 10 -0.34 -20.86 -4.54
C GLN A 10 -0.17 -19.67 -5.52
N GLU A 11 0.70 -19.79 -6.53
CA GLU A 11 0.79 -18.80 -7.62
C GLU A 11 -0.56 -18.61 -8.35
N LYS A 12 -1.34 -19.69 -8.52
CA LYS A 12 -2.67 -19.62 -9.15
C LYS A 12 -3.72 -19.00 -8.20
N TYR A 13 -3.59 -19.22 -6.90
CA TYR A 13 -4.45 -18.58 -5.90
C TYR A 13 -4.19 -17.07 -5.83
N ASP A 14 -2.93 -16.64 -5.83
CA ASP A 14 -2.57 -15.23 -5.70
C ASP A 14 -3.09 -14.38 -6.88
N VAL A 15 -2.97 -14.87 -8.12
CA VAL A 15 -3.53 -14.17 -9.30
C VAL A 15 -5.05 -14.00 -9.22
N ILE A 16 -5.76 -14.98 -8.65
CA ILE A 16 -7.22 -14.90 -8.48
C ILE A 16 -7.57 -13.88 -7.39
N TYR A 17 -6.88 -13.91 -6.26
CA TYR A 17 -7.13 -12.99 -5.14
C TYR A 17 -6.72 -11.55 -5.46
N GLU A 18 -5.64 -11.33 -6.20
CA GLU A 18 -5.24 -10.02 -6.72
C GLU A 18 -6.36 -9.42 -7.58
N LYS A 19 -6.91 -10.22 -8.51
CA LYS A 19 -8.02 -9.78 -9.37
C LYS A 19 -9.26 -9.46 -8.55
N ILE A 20 -9.57 -10.26 -7.53
CA ILE A 20 -10.69 -10.01 -6.61
C ILE A 20 -10.46 -8.69 -5.85
N LEU A 21 -9.26 -8.48 -5.31
CA LEU A 21 -8.89 -7.28 -4.58
C LEU A 21 -9.04 -6.03 -5.45
N PHE A 22 -8.45 -6.03 -6.65
CA PHE A 22 -8.50 -4.86 -7.53
C PHE A 22 -9.89 -4.58 -8.06
N ASN A 23 -10.69 -5.63 -8.31
CA ASN A 23 -12.09 -5.44 -8.66
C ASN A 23 -12.87 -4.83 -7.49
N LYS A 24 -12.62 -5.27 -6.26
CA LYS A 24 -13.24 -4.71 -5.05
C LYS A 24 -12.90 -3.23 -4.87
N ILE A 25 -11.61 -2.88 -4.96
CA ILE A 25 -11.15 -1.49 -4.88
C ILE A 25 -11.76 -0.65 -6.02
N THR A 26 -11.64 -1.10 -7.27
CA THR A 26 -12.14 -0.35 -8.42
C THR A 26 -13.63 -0.11 -8.33
N THR A 27 -14.41 -1.13 -7.94
CA THR A 27 -15.86 -1.01 -7.81
C THR A 27 -16.23 -0.03 -6.70
N ALA A 28 -15.64 -0.18 -5.51
CA ALA A 28 -15.96 0.63 -4.34
C ALA A 28 -15.73 2.14 -4.57
N PHE A 29 -14.71 2.50 -5.35
CA PHE A 29 -14.34 3.90 -5.62
C PHE A 29 -14.77 4.42 -7.01
N SER A 30 -15.43 3.59 -7.84
CA SER A 30 -15.75 3.92 -9.24
C SER A 30 -16.62 5.17 -9.44
N TRP A 31 -17.40 5.53 -8.43
CA TRP A 31 -18.33 6.65 -8.46
C TRP A 31 -17.71 7.99 -8.02
N ARG A 32 -16.46 8.00 -7.54
CA ARG A 32 -15.79 9.21 -7.06
C ARG A 32 -15.54 10.21 -8.19
N GLU A 33 -15.89 11.48 -7.95
CA GLU A 33 -15.66 12.54 -8.94
C GLU A 33 -14.18 12.93 -8.99
N ARG A 34 -13.60 12.91 -10.19
CA ARG A 34 -12.25 13.41 -10.44
C ARG A 34 -12.12 14.90 -10.08
N PRO A 35 -11.12 15.31 -9.27
CA PRO A 35 -10.80 16.72 -9.05
C PRO A 35 -10.33 17.37 -10.36
N LYS A 36 -11.10 18.35 -10.84
CA LYS A 36 -10.86 19.02 -12.15
C LYS A 36 -10.01 20.28 -12.04
N ASP A 37 -9.90 20.85 -10.85
CA ASP A 37 -9.20 22.09 -10.56
C ASP A 37 -8.53 22.02 -9.18
N MET A 38 -7.66 22.99 -8.90
CA MET A 38 -6.95 23.07 -7.63
C MET A 38 -7.91 23.26 -6.44
N TRP A 39 -9.07 23.89 -6.66
CA TRP A 39 -10.01 24.15 -5.58
C TRP A 39 -10.55 22.85 -5.00
N LYS A 40 -11.00 21.96 -5.88
CA LYS A 40 -11.42 20.60 -5.52
C LYS A 40 -10.26 19.74 -5.01
N LEU A 41 -9.03 20.04 -5.41
CA LEU A 41 -7.85 19.26 -5.05
C LEU A 41 -7.34 19.57 -3.64
N SER A 42 -7.22 20.84 -3.23
CA SER A 42 -6.54 21.21 -1.96
C SER A 42 -7.06 22.42 -1.18
N PHE A 43 -7.84 23.32 -1.80
CA PHE A 43 -8.16 24.62 -1.16
C PHE A 43 -9.24 24.59 -0.09
N GLU A 44 -10.02 23.50 0.05
CA GLU A 44 -10.98 23.40 1.16
C GLU A 44 -10.30 23.34 2.54
N TYR A 45 -9.03 22.90 2.60
CA TYR A 45 -8.28 22.74 3.86
C TYR A 45 -7.13 23.73 4.06
N SER A 46 -6.47 24.16 2.99
CA SER A 46 -5.32 25.07 3.07
C SER A 46 -5.66 26.37 2.34
N LYS A 47 -5.85 27.47 3.10
CA LYS A 47 -6.03 28.81 2.51
C LYS A 47 -4.77 29.32 1.82
N ILE A 48 -3.61 28.71 2.10
CA ILE A 48 -2.31 29.03 1.55
C ILE A 48 -1.67 27.71 1.11
N ILE A 49 -1.37 27.59 -0.18
CA ILE A 49 -0.58 26.48 -0.74
C ILE A 49 0.86 26.94 -0.80
N MET A 50 1.79 26.20 -0.19
CA MET A 50 3.21 26.50 -0.31
C MET A 50 3.68 26.15 -1.74
N PRO A 51 4.69 26.83 -2.30
CA PRO A 51 5.18 26.54 -3.65
C PRO A 51 5.51 25.06 -3.89
N ASP A 52 6.07 24.38 -2.89
CA ASP A 52 6.40 22.94 -2.97
C ASP A 52 5.15 22.06 -2.99
N ASP A 53 4.13 22.40 -2.20
CA ASP A 53 2.82 21.73 -2.23
C ASP A 53 2.16 21.88 -3.60
N GLU A 54 2.26 23.07 -4.22
CA GLU A 54 1.70 23.31 -5.56
C GLU A 54 2.36 22.41 -6.62
N ILE A 55 3.68 22.24 -6.56
CA ILE A 55 4.42 21.33 -7.45
C ILE A 55 3.94 19.89 -7.26
N ALA A 56 3.79 19.45 -6.01
CA ALA A 56 3.33 18.11 -5.69
C ALA A 56 1.88 17.88 -6.15
N LEU A 57 0.98 18.81 -5.87
CA LEU A 57 -0.44 18.77 -6.25
C LEU A 57 -0.64 18.72 -7.78
N LYS A 58 0.18 19.45 -8.54
CA LYS A 58 0.15 19.41 -10.01
C LYS A 58 0.45 18.02 -10.59
N GLN A 59 1.11 17.14 -9.84
CA GLN A 59 1.33 15.76 -10.28
C GLN A 59 0.06 14.92 -10.28
N PHE A 60 -0.98 15.35 -9.57
CA PHE A 60 -2.26 14.68 -9.47
C PHE A 60 -3.36 15.40 -10.26
N LEU A 61 -3.35 16.73 -10.28
CA LEU A 61 -4.41 17.56 -10.84
C LEU A 61 -4.96 17.06 -12.19
N GLY A 62 -6.27 16.77 -12.23
CA GLY A 62 -6.98 16.36 -13.44
C GLY A 62 -6.68 14.96 -13.97
N LYS A 63 -5.78 14.19 -13.32
CA LYS A 63 -5.44 12.83 -13.75
C LYS A 63 -6.47 11.80 -13.30
N ASN A 64 -6.57 10.71 -14.06
CA ASN A 64 -7.31 9.54 -13.59
C ASN A 64 -6.49 8.88 -12.48
N TRP A 65 -7.12 8.46 -11.37
CA TRP A 65 -6.41 7.73 -10.31
C TRP A 65 -5.78 6.43 -10.83
N GLN A 66 -6.36 5.85 -11.90
CA GLN A 66 -5.83 4.67 -12.59
C GLN A 66 -4.49 4.91 -13.29
N ASP A 67 -4.20 6.17 -13.65
CA ASP A 67 -2.99 6.58 -14.37
C ASP A 67 -1.88 7.07 -13.41
N ILE A 68 -2.15 7.16 -12.11
CA ILE A 68 -1.14 7.54 -11.11
C ILE A 68 -0.27 6.32 -10.80
N THR A 69 1.05 6.50 -10.89
CA THR A 69 2.03 5.45 -10.60
C THR A 69 2.45 5.48 -9.12
N LEU A 70 3.00 4.38 -8.62
CA LEU A 70 3.57 4.34 -7.27
C LEU A 70 4.68 5.39 -7.08
N ASP A 71 5.51 5.59 -8.11
CA ASP A 71 6.58 6.59 -8.10
C ASP A 71 6.05 8.01 -7.83
N ILE A 72 4.90 8.38 -8.42
CA ILE A 72 4.26 9.66 -8.13
C ILE A 72 3.82 9.72 -6.65
N TYR A 73 3.23 8.65 -6.11
CA TYR A 73 2.83 8.62 -4.71
C TYR A 73 4.03 8.73 -3.74
N MET A 74 5.12 8.03 -4.03
CA MET A 74 6.31 8.02 -3.17
C MET A 74 7.07 9.35 -3.22
N ASN A 75 7.22 9.94 -4.42
CA ASN A 75 7.96 11.19 -4.60
C ASN A 75 7.16 12.44 -4.19
N TYR A 76 5.83 12.35 -4.16
CA TYR A 76 4.94 13.46 -3.85
C TYR A 76 3.95 13.12 -2.74
N VAL A 77 4.41 12.38 -1.72
CA VAL A 77 3.60 11.99 -0.55
C VAL A 77 2.99 13.20 0.16
N GLU A 78 3.67 14.35 0.13
CA GLU A 78 3.17 15.61 0.70
C GLU A 78 1.87 16.11 0.04
N ALA A 79 1.66 15.82 -1.25
CA ALA A 79 0.40 16.13 -1.90
C ALA A 79 -0.77 15.39 -1.25
N LEU A 80 -0.52 14.18 -0.75
CA LEU A 80 -1.54 13.43 -0.01
C LEU A 80 -1.96 14.21 1.21
N TYR A 81 -1.07 14.96 1.88
CA TYR A 81 -1.44 15.80 3.00
C TYR A 81 -2.18 17.09 2.60
N ALA A 82 -1.99 17.57 1.38
CA ALA A 82 -2.68 18.76 0.91
C ALA A 82 -4.08 18.50 0.34
N PHE A 83 -4.46 17.23 0.09
CA PHE A 83 -5.77 16.90 -0.48
C PHE A 83 -6.97 17.34 0.36
N THR A 84 -8.04 17.76 -0.31
CA THR A 84 -9.39 17.76 0.27
C THR A 84 -9.83 16.33 0.59
N PRO A 85 -10.81 16.11 1.48
CA PRO A 85 -11.40 14.80 1.74
C PRO A 85 -11.87 14.08 0.48
N SER A 86 -12.55 14.81 -0.41
CA SER A 86 -13.03 14.28 -1.69
C SER A 86 -11.88 13.89 -2.63
N ALA A 87 -10.83 14.72 -2.71
CA ALA A 87 -9.65 14.39 -3.52
C ALA A 87 -8.89 13.19 -2.96
N HIS A 88 -8.74 13.12 -1.63
CA HIS A 88 -8.15 11.98 -0.95
C HIS A 88 -8.89 10.70 -1.29
N ALA A 89 -10.22 10.67 -1.13
CA ALA A 89 -11.04 9.52 -1.48
C ALA A 89 -10.94 9.14 -2.98
N TYR A 90 -10.81 10.12 -3.87
CA TYR A 90 -10.65 9.87 -5.32
C TYR A 90 -9.30 9.23 -5.68
N TYR A 91 -8.18 9.68 -5.08
CA TYR A 91 -6.85 9.14 -5.38
C TYR A 91 -6.46 7.92 -4.52
N LEU A 92 -7.17 7.64 -3.43
CA LEU A 92 -6.93 6.48 -2.58
C LEU A 92 -6.91 5.13 -3.35
N PRO A 93 -7.86 4.79 -4.23
CA PRO A 93 -7.84 3.50 -4.94
C PRO A 93 -6.57 3.30 -5.78
N GLY A 94 -6.04 4.36 -6.40
CA GLY A 94 -4.78 4.31 -7.14
C GLY A 94 -3.60 3.96 -6.24
N LEU A 95 -3.55 4.56 -5.04
CA LEU A 95 -2.53 4.28 -4.03
C LEU A 95 -2.61 2.84 -3.53
N LEU A 96 -3.81 2.33 -3.25
CA LEU A 96 -4.02 0.95 -2.78
C LEU A 96 -3.59 -0.07 -3.84
N ILE A 97 -4.00 0.13 -5.10
CA ILE A 97 -3.68 -0.80 -6.19
C ILE A 97 -2.20 -0.77 -6.54
N THR A 98 -1.59 0.42 -6.64
CA THR A 98 -0.19 0.53 -7.05
C THR A 98 0.78 0.02 -5.99
N SER A 99 0.50 0.26 -4.70
CA SER A 99 1.30 -0.30 -3.60
C SER A 99 1.21 -1.83 -3.55
N ALA A 100 0.01 -2.40 -3.67
CA ALA A 100 -0.17 -3.86 -3.70
C ALA A 100 0.59 -4.50 -4.89
N LYS A 101 0.40 -3.97 -6.11
CA LYS A 101 1.11 -4.47 -7.30
C LYS A 101 2.62 -4.40 -7.16
N ALA A 102 3.14 -3.29 -6.66
CA ALA A 102 4.58 -3.11 -6.55
C ALA A 102 5.19 -4.08 -5.53
N LEU A 103 4.49 -4.33 -4.41
CA LEU A 103 4.90 -5.31 -3.42
C LEU A 103 4.92 -6.72 -4.03
N ASP A 104 3.86 -7.12 -4.74
CA ASP A 104 3.79 -8.43 -5.42
C ASP A 104 4.93 -8.63 -6.43
N ILE A 105 5.22 -7.59 -7.23
CA ILE A 105 6.33 -7.63 -8.19
C ILE A 105 7.67 -7.78 -7.47
N ALA A 106 7.91 -6.99 -6.41
CA ALA A 106 9.17 -7.05 -5.67
C ALA A 106 9.39 -8.42 -5.02
N ILE A 107 8.33 -9.03 -4.48
CA ILE A 107 8.36 -10.39 -3.92
C ILE A 107 8.71 -11.42 -5.01
N ALA A 108 7.99 -11.39 -6.14
CA ALA A 108 8.23 -12.34 -7.23
C ALA A 108 9.65 -12.21 -7.81
N GLU A 109 10.18 -10.98 -7.92
CA GLU A 109 11.54 -10.74 -8.38
C GLU A 109 12.59 -11.25 -7.38
N ALA A 110 12.38 -11.08 -6.08
CA ALA A 110 13.26 -11.61 -5.04
C ALA A 110 13.32 -13.15 -5.11
N GLU A 111 12.17 -13.81 -5.22
CA GLU A 111 12.07 -15.27 -5.33
C GLU A 111 12.72 -15.82 -6.60
N ALA A 112 12.53 -15.13 -7.74
CA ALA A 112 13.17 -15.50 -8.99
C ALA A 112 14.69 -15.45 -8.90
N ILE A 113 15.24 -14.47 -8.17
CA ILE A 113 16.68 -14.37 -7.93
C ILE A 113 17.18 -15.49 -7.04
N VAL A 114 16.49 -15.79 -5.93
CA VAL A 114 16.85 -16.91 -5.04
C VAL A 114 16.87 -18.24 -5.81
N ARG A 115 15.90 -18.47 -6.69
CA ARG A 115 15.87 -19.64 -7.58
C ARG A 115 17.07 -19.64 -8.54
N ALA A 116 17.38 -18.52 -9.17
CA ALA A 116 18.50 -18.39 -10.10
C ALA A 116 19.87 -18.60 -9.42
N GLU A 117 20.06 -18.11 -8.19
CA GLU A 117 21.28 -18.34 -7.40
C GLU A 117 21.45 -19.82 -7.07
N ALA A 118 20.40 -20.49 -6.59
CA ALA A 118 20.44 -21.92 -6.29
C ALA A 118 20.77 -22.78 -7.51
N GLU A 119 20.28 -22.41 -8.69
CA GLU A 119 20.62 -23.09 -9.94
C GLU A 119 22.06 -22.83 -10.41
N ALA A 120 22.55 -21.59 -10.24
CA ALA A 120 23.91 -21.22 -10.60
C ALA A 120 24.95 -21.93 -9.72
N GLU A 121 24.70 -22.03 -8.42
CA GLU A 121 25.52 -22.80 -7.47
C GLU A 121 25.56 -24.29 -7.83
N ALA A 122 24.43 -24.87 -8.26
CA ALA A 122 24.35 -26.28 -8.65
C ALA A 122 25.12 -26.60 -9.95
N LYS A 123 25.32 -25.63 -10.84
CA LYS A 123 25.96 -25.79 -12.16
C LYS A 123 27.47 -25.44 -12.16
N ALA A 124 28.08 -25.41 -10.97
CA ALA A 124 29.44 -24.92 -10.70
C ALA A 124 30.52 -25.32 -11.72
N LYS A 125 30.77 -24.42 -12.69
CA LYS A 125 32.11 -24.18 -13.26
C LYS A 125 32.28 -22.78 -13.85
N ALA A 126 31.33 -21.88 -13.60
CA ALA A 126 31.28 -20.60 -14.26
C ALA A 126 30.91 -19.47 -13.28
N ILE A 127 31.93 -18.64 -12.99
CA ILE A 127 31.85 -17.17 -12.99
C ILE A 127 31.41 -16.47 -11.68
N ASP A 128 32.40 -16.11 -10.86
CA ASP A 128 32.27 -15.13 -9.75
C ASP A 128 31.61 -13.81 -10.17
N ILE A 129 31.80 -13.37 -11.43
CA ILE A 129 31.21 -12.14 -11.98
C ILE A 129 29.68 -12.23 -12.11
N VAL A 130 29.14 -13.40 -12.48
CA VAL A 130 27.69 -13.62 -12.61
C VAL A 130 27.07 -13.60 -11.22
N LEU A 131 27.71 -14.28 -10.27
CA LEU A 131 27.28 -14.35 -8.89
C LEU A 131 27.31 -12.96 -8.21
N ALA A 132 28.33 -12.15 -8.49
CA ALA A 132 28.40 -10.76 -8.03
C ALA A 132 27.27 -9.88 -8.60
N ARG A 133 26.93 -10.03 -9.89
CA ARG A 133 25.80 -9.31 -10.51
C ARG A 133 24.46 -9.73 -9.95
N THR A 134 24.24 -11.02 -9.72
CA THR A 134 22.99 -11.54 -9.13
C THR A 134 22.79 -11.00 -7.73
N ARG A 135 23.83 -11.02 -6.89
CA ARG A 135 23.79 -10.42 -5.53
C ARG A 135 23.54 -8.91 -5.53
N ALA A 136 24.10 -8.18 -6.50
CA ALA A 136 23.83 -6.75 -6.63
C ALA A 136 22.36 -6.49 -7.00
N LYS A 137 21.79 -7.30 -7.90
CA LYS A 137 20.37 -7.23 -8.25
C LYS A 137 19.48 -7.59 -7.07
N ALA A 138 19.84 -8.62 -6.30
CA ALA A 138 19.13 -9.02 -5.09
C ALA A 138 19.02 -7.86 -4.09
N ARG A 139 20.15 -7.19 -3.80
CA ARG A 139 20.17 -6.02 -2.90
C ARG A 139 19.27 -4.89 -3.38
N ALA A 140 19.30 -4.56 -4.67
CA ALA A 140 18.45 -3.50 -5.21
C ALA A 140 16.94 -3.81 -5.05
N ILE A 141 16.54 -5.07 -5.21
CA ILE A 141 15.15 -5.51 -5.01
C ILE A 141 14.76 -5.47 -3.53
N GLU A 142 15.64 -5.90 -2.62
CA GLU A 142 15.38 -5.79 -1.18
C GLU A 142 15.24 -4.32 -0.74
N GLU A 143 16.09 -3.42 -1.25
CA GLU A 143 15.97 -1.98 -1.01
C GLU A 143 14.64 -1.43 -1.54
N GLN A 144 14.23 -1.84 -2.74
CA GLN A 144 12.94 -1.47 -3.32
C GLN A 144 11.77 -2.00 -2.48
N LYS A 145 11.80 -3.27 -2.07
CA LYS A 145 10.78 -3.90 -1.22
C LYS A 145 10.66 -3.17 0.10
N ALA A 146 11.79 -2.83 0.73
CA ALA A 146 11.82 -2.07 1.97
C ALA A 146 11.20 -0.66 1.81
N GLY A 147 11.52 0.04 0.73
CA GLY A 147 10.91 1.35 0.43
C GLY A 147 9.39 1.28 0.20
N ILE A 148 8.91 0.20 -0.44
CA ILE A 148 7.46 -0.04 -0.59
C ILE A 148 6.81 -0.33 0.75
N LYS A 149 7.43 -1.16 1.62
CA LYS A 149 6.93 -1.43 2.97
C LYS A 149 6.87 -0.17 3.82
N GLU A 150 7.93 0.64 3.84
CA GLU A 150 7.93 1.91 4.56
C GLU A 150 6.81 2.85 4.09
N PHE A 151 6.55 2.88 2.77
CA PHE A 151 5.43 3.65 2.22
C PHE A 151 4.07 3.11 2.69
N ILE A 152 3.89 1.79 2.72
CA ILE A 152 2.68 1.15 3.24
C ILE A 152 2.49 1.44 4.73
N ASP A 153 3.55 1.38 5.53
CA ASP A 153 3.52 1.65 6.97
C ASP A 153 3.06 3.10 7.26
N ARG A 154 3.45 4.06 6.41
CA ARG A 154 2.93 5.44 6.51
C ARG A 154 1.41 5.51 6.32
N ILE A 155 0.85 4.69 5.43
CA ILE A 155 -0.60 4.62 5.21
C ILE A 155 -1.28 3.95 6.40
N VAL A 156 -0.71 2.85 6.91
CA VAL A 156 -1.20 2.15 8.11
C VAL A 156 -1.21 3.09 9.31
N PHE A 157 -0.16 3.88 9.49
CA PHE A 157 -0.05 4.87 10.54
C PHE A 157 -1.20 5.91 10.52
N TRP A 158 -1.71 6.26 9.34
CA TRP A 158 -2.85 7.19 9.24
C TRP A 158 -4.19 6.59 9.70
N ILE A 159 -4.27 5.26 9.78
CA ILE A 159 -5.50 4.50 10.07
C ILE A 159 -5.46 3.86 11.46
N MET A 160 -4.28 3.59 12.01
CA MET A 160 -4.11 2.76 13.19
C MET A 160 -4.73 3.34 14.48
N ASP A 161 -4.76 4.65 14.65
CA ASP A 161 -5.30 5.29 15.85
C ASP A 161 -6.68 5.91 15.58
N PHE A 162 -7.74 5.18 15.95
CA PHE A 162 -9.12 5.65 15.83
C PHE A 162 -9.40 6.93 16.62
N GLU A 163 -8.85 7.07 17.83
CA GLU A 163 -9.11 8.25 18.67
C GLU A 163 -8.39 9.48 18.10
N GLU A 164 -7.19 9.30 17.54
CA GLU A 164 -6.50 10.35 16.80
C GLU A 164 -7.28 10.74 15.54
N ILE A 165 -7.85 9.76 14.80
CA ILE A 165 -8.71 10.04 13.64
C ILE A 165 -9.92 10.88 14.05
N LEU A 166 -10.58 10.58 15.17
CA LEU A 166 -11.76 11.34 15.63
C LEU A 166 -11.39 12.74 16.14
N SER A 167 -10.25 12.88 16.81
CA SER A 167 -9.85 14.16 17.44
C SER A 167 -9.15 15.12 16.48
N ASN A 168 -8.55 14.61 15.39
CA ASN A 168 -7.93 15.42 14.36
C ASN A 168 -8.94 15.70 13.24
N SER A 169 -9.52 16.91 13.20
CA SER A 169 -10.55 17.28 12.21
C SER A 169 -10.14 16.96 10.77
N TYR A 170 -8.88 17.22 10.44
CA TYR A 170 -8.35 16.96 9.11
C TYR A 170 -8.29 15.46 8.75
N ARG A 171 -7.88 14.59 9.69
CA ARG A 171 -7.94 13.13 9.48
C ARG A 171 -9.38 12.64 9.49
N PHE A 172 -10.18 13.10 10.46
CA PHE A 172 -11.57 12.75 10.60
C PHE A 172 -12.31 12.96 9.29
N ASP A 173 -12.24 14.17 8.72
CA ASP A 173 -13.04 14.50 7.54
C ASP A 173 -12.66 13.65 6.33
N ARG A 174 -11.37 13.35 6.12
CA ARG A 174 -10.92 12.44 5.05
C ARG A 174 -11.51 11.06 5.19
N TRP A 175 -11.33 10.45 6.36
CA TRP A 175 -11.81 9.10 6.62
C TRP A 175 -13.33 9.08 6.64
N ALA A 176 -13.99 10.08 7.22
CA ALA A 176 -15.43 10.17 7.34
C ALA A 176 -16.15 10.27 5.99
N THR A 177 -15.52 10.76 4.92
CA THR A 177 -16.16 10.78 3.59
C THR A 177 -16.27 9.41 2.92
N LEU A 178 -15.64 8.36 3.48
CA LEU A 178 -15.68 7.02 2.91
C LEU A 178 -16.96 6.27 3.27
N THR A 179 -17.43 5.47 2.32
CA THR A 179 -18.57 4.55 2.44
C THR A 179 -18.14 3.21 3.06
N VAL A 180 -19.11 2.41 3.49
CA VAL A 180 -18.86 1.06 4.01
C VAL A 180 -18.06 0.21 3.00
N ASP A 181 -18.42 0.24 1.71
CA ASP A 181 -17.75 -0.54 0.68
C ASP A 181 -16.29 -0.13 0.48
N GLU A 182 -15.98 1.15 0.60
CA GLU A 182 -14.62 1.67 0.49
C GLU A 182 -13.76 1.26 1.68
N TYR A 183 -14.28 1.31 2.90
CA TYR A 183 -13.56 0.77 4.06
C TYR A 183 -13.32 -0.73 3.93
N LEU A 184 -14.31 -1.49 3.42
CA LEU A 184 -14.13 -2.93 3.18
C LEU A 184 -13.08 -3.21 2.09
N ALA A 185 -12.93 -2.34 1.09
CA ALA A 185 -11.86 -2.42 0.11
C ALA A 185 -10.49 -2.14 0.72
N ILE A 186 -10.38 -1.12 1.58
CA ILE A 186 -9.14 -0.79 2.31
C ILE A 186 -8.74 -1.92 3.26
N LYS A 187 -9.71 -2.51 3.98
CA LYS A 187 -9.46 -3.68 4.83
C LYS A 187 -8.92 -4.87 4.03
N ALA A 188 -9.47 -5.12 2.84
CA ALA A 188 -8.98 -6.18 1.96
C ALA A 188 -7.56 -5.90 1.43
N TRP A 189 -7.26 -4.63 1.10
CA TRP A 189 -5.92 -4.22 0.74
C TRP A 189 -4.93 -4.41 1.89
N LEU A 190 -5.30 -4.02 3.11
CA LEU A 190 -4.44 -4.16 4.28
C LEU A 190 -4.06 -5.63 4.52
N ILE A 191 -5.05 -6.53 4.51
CA ILE A 191 -4.82 -7.98 4.63
C ILE A 191 -3.90 -8.50 3.51
N TRP A 192 -4.04 -7.97 2.29
CA TRP A 192 -3.21 -8.38 1.16
C TRP A 192 -1.75 -7.98 1.34
N VAL A 193 -1.49 -6.71 1.68
CA VAL A 193 -0.12 -6.19 1.76
C VAL A 193 0.64 -6.69 2.98
N THR A 194 -0.05 -7.19 4.00
CA THR A 194 0.55 -7.75 5.22
C THR A 194 0.59 -9.28 5.22
N ARG A 195 0.23 -9.94 4.11
CA ARG A 195 0.08 -11.40 4.08
C ARG A 195 1.37 -12.13 4.41
N GLU A 196 2.53 -11.62 3.97
CA GLU A 196 3.83 -12.24 4.27
C GLU A 196 4.13 -12.23 5.78
N ASP A 197 3.77 -11.14 6.46
CA ASP A 197 4.03 -10.93 7.88
C ASP A 197 3.07 -11.78 8.78
N THR A 198 2.02 -12.35 8.17
CA THR A 198 1.10 -13.30 8.82
C THR A 198 1.45 -14.77 8.57
N TYR A 199 2.47 -15.06 7.76
CA TYR A 199 2.92 -16.44 7.41
C TYR A 199 4.32 -16.79 7.96
N GLN A 200 4.88 -15.98 8.87
CA GLN A 200 6.01 -16.38 9.68
C GLN A 200 5.53 -17.35 10.77
N ASP A 201 5.96 -18.61 10.66
CA ASP A 201 5.70 -19.67 11.63
C ASP A 201 6.17 -19.28 13.04
N ASP A 202 5.48 -19.80 14.06
CA ASP A 202 5.59 -19.53 15.50
C ASP A 202 6.99 -19.73 16.14
N GLU A 203 8.04 -20.04 15.38
CA GLU A 203 9.37 -20.40 15.92
C GLU A 203 10.34 -19.23 16.12
N ASP A 204 10.12 -18.06 15.50
CA ASP A 204 11.02 -16.89 15.61
C ASP A 204 10.38 -15.66 16.30
N ILE A 205 9.27 -15.83 17.02
CA ILE A 205 8.47 -14.74 17.66
C ILE A 205 9.25 -13.95 18.74
N TYR A 206 10.43 -14.41 19.16
CA TYR A 206 11.20 -13.75 20.22
C TYR A 206 12.53 -13.18 19.72
N GLN A 207 12.51 -12.19 18.82
CA GLN A 207 13.43 -11.03 18.85
C GLN A 207 13.21 -10.01 17.70
N ASN A 208 12.71 -8.82 18.07
CA ASN A 208 12.87 -7.48 17.44
C ASN A 208 11.95 -7.05 16.27
N ASP A 209 11.49 -5.78 16.36
CA ASP A 209 10.77 -4.89 15.41
C ASP A 209 9.52 -5.38 14.66
N GLU A 210 9.38 -6.66 14.32
CA GLU A 210 8.19 -7.20 13.63
C GLU A 210 6.93 -7.19 14.52
N SER A 211 7.09 -7.18 15.85
CA SER A 211 5.94 -7.08 16.78
C SER A 211 5.23 -5.73 16.72
N THR A 212 5.94 -4.65 16.36
CA THR A 212 5.35 -3.31 16.27
C THR A 212 4.54 -3.19 15.00
N CYS A 213 5.07 -3.64 13.85
CA CYS A 213 4.35 -3.65 12.57
C CYS A 213 3.07 -4.51 12.65
N GLN A 214 3.13 -5.71 13.24
CA GLN A 214 1.93 -6.54 13.47
C GLN A 214 0.91 -5.86 14.38
N ASN A 215 1.36 -5.16 15.43
CA ASN A 215 0.48 -4.41 16.31
C ASN A 215 -0.18 -3.23 15.57
N ASP A 216 0.55 -2.53 14.71
CA ASP A 216 0.05 -1.38 13.96
C ASP A 216 -0.98 -1.78 12.91
N VAL A 217 -0.75 -2.90 12.22
CA VAL A 217 -1.71 -3.51 11.28
C VAL A 217 -2.99 -3.93 12.02
N MET A 218 -2.85 -4.60 13.16
CA MET A 218 -4.01 -5.00 13.96
C MET A 218 -4.80 -3.79 14.48
N ASN A 219 -4.10 -2.75 14.93
CA ASN A 219 -4.73 -1.49 15.35
C ASN A 219 -5.46 -0.82 14.18
N ALA A 220 -4.86 -0.82 12.98
CA ALA A 220 -5.52 -0.31 11.77
C ALA A 220 -6.78 -1.12 11.40
N LEU A 221 -6.74 -2.46 11.52
CA LEU A 221 -7.92 -3.30 11.29
C LEU A 221 -9.04 -3.00 12.30
N ILE A 222 -8.71 -2.84 13.58
CA ILE A 222 -9.67 -2.47 14.63
C ILE A 222 -10.27 -1.08 14.35
N SER A 223 -9.43 -0.12 13.99
CA SER A 223 -9.85 1.25 13.66
C SER A 223 -10.75 1.28 12.43
N LEU A 224 -10.46 0.49 11.39
CA LEU A 224 -11.33 0.31 10.24
C LEU A 224 -12.70 -0.28 10.63
N ASP A 225 -12.74 -1.27 11.52
CA ASP A 225 -14.02 -1.84 11.98
C ASP A 225 -14.89 -0.80 12.71
N LYS A 226 -14.28 0.03 13.56
CA LYS A 226 -14.97 1.14 14.21
C LYS A 226 -15.47 2.19 13.20
N LEU A 227 -14.65 2.54 12.20
CA LEU A 227 -15.03 3.48 11.14
C LEU A 227 -16.18 2.94 10.26
N ILE A 228 -16.18 1.64 9.96
CA ILE A 228 -17.27 0.95 9.27
C ILE A 228 -18.57 1.08 10.07
N ASP A 229 -18.53 0.85 11.38
CA ASP A 229 -19.72 0.96 12.21
C ASP A 229 -20.22 2.41 12.30
N LEU A 230 -19.31 3.39 12.34
CA LEU A 230 -19.64 4.81 12.25
C LEU A 230 -20.27 5.17 10.88
N ALA A 231 -19.81 4.58 9.79
CA ALA A 231 -20.39 4.78 8.46
C ALA A 231 -21.80 4.20 8.35
N LYS A 232 -22.02 2.97 8.83
CA LYS A 232 -23.35 2.34 8.88
C LYS A 232 -24.36 3.14 9.70
N GLN A 233 -23.91 3.85 10.74
CA GLN A 233 -24.79 4.71 11.53
C GLN A 233 -25.24 5.97 10.76
N ARG A 234 -24.43 6.46 9.82
CA ARG A 234 -24.72 7.64 9.00
C ARG A 234 -25.60 7.35 7.79
N GLU A 235 -25.66 6.09 7.37
CA GLU A 235 -26.53 5.61 6.28
C GLU A 235 -27.99 5.32 6.74
N LYS A 236 -28.27 5.41 8.05
CA LYS A 236 -29.60 5.23 8.64
C LYS A 236 -30.34 6.56 8.78
#